data_AF-A0A816J1N8-F1
#
_entry.id   AF-A0A816J1N8-F1
#
_cell.length_a   1.000
_cell.length_b   1.000
_cell.length_c   1.000
_cell.angle_alpha   90.00
_cell.angle_beta   90.00
_cell.angle_gamma   90.00
#
_symmetry.space_group_name_H-M   'P 1'
#
loop_
_entity.id
_entity.type
_entity.pdbx_description
1 polymer ?
#
loop_
_entity_poly.entity_id
_entity_poly.type
_entity_poly.pdbx_seq_one_letter_code
_entity_poly.pdbx_strand_id
1 'polypeptide(L)'
;MLVAFSIFNSGATIKPESSLSLSLSAKFHGLEMATVPGQLIWEIVKSNNCFLVKQFGRGNAKVQFSKEQNNLCNLNSYKHSGLANKKTVTIQPADKEQGVVLATTKTKKQNKPKVSVNKSILKKEFPRMSKAVANQVVDNYYRPDLKKFALARLSVISKSIRVAKSGAKQRNRQA
;
A
#
# COMPACT_ATOMS: atom_id res chain seq x y z
N MET A 1 -58.34 36.48 69.45
CA MET A 1 -58.20 35.22 70.21
C MET A 1 -57.75 34.16 69.21
N LEU A 2 -56.55 33.60 69.40
CA LEU A 2 -55.97 32.43 68.71
C LEU A 2 -55.75 32.50 67.19
N VAL A 3 -54.70 31.95 66.59
CA VAL A 3 -53.30 31.61 66.92
C VAL A 3 -52.68 31.28 65.55
N ALA A 4 -51.42 31.65 65.38
CA ALA A 4 -50.59 31.39 64.21
C ALA A 4 -50.51 29.89 63.83
N PHE A 5 -50.36 29.61 62.53
CA PHE A 5 -49.68 28.41 62.05
C PHE A 5 -48.74 28.77 60.90
N SER A 6 -47.45 28.79 61.24
CA SER A 6 -46.33 28.80 60.32
C SER A 6 -46.34 27.53 59.47
N ILE A 7 -46.23 27.68 58.14
CA ILE A 7 -45.69 26.63 57.29
C ILE A 7 -44.48 27.18 56.54
N PHE A 8 -43.35 26.66 56.99
CA PHE A 8 -42.03 26.67 56.41
C PHE A 8 -42.03 25.91 55.07
N ASN A 9 -41.54 26.53 53.98
CA ASN A 9 -40.57 25.86 53.11
C ASN A 9 -39.98 26.77 52.02
N SER A 10 -38.71 27.09 52.22
CA SER A 10 -37.59 26.94 51.28
C SER A 10 -37.81 27.32 49.82
N GLY A 11 -37.25 28.48 49.46
CA GLY A 11 -36.94 28.84 48.07
C GLY A 11 -35.90 27.88 47.50
N ALA A 12 -36.36 26.86 46.78
CA ALA A 12 -35.52 26.04 45.93
C ALA A 12 -35.48 26.66 44.52
N THR A 13 -34.33 27.21 44.17
CA THR A 13 -33.98 27.64 42.81
C THR A 13 -33.98 26.42 41.88
N ILE A 14 -34.96 26.36 40.98
CA ILE A 14 -35.03 25.34 39.93
C ILE A 14 -33.93 25.64 38.92
N LYS A 15 -32.80 24.95 39.04
CA LYS A 15 -31.77 24.88 37.99
C LYS A 15 -32.37 24.12 36.81
N PRO A 16 -32.28 24.63 35.57
CA PRO A 16 -32.72 23.87 34.41
C PRO A 16 -31.84 22.63 34.29
N GLU A 17 -32.48 21.46 34.29
CA GLU A 17 -31.83 20.18 34.07
C GLU A 17 -30.99 20.25 32.80
N SER A 18 -29.76 19.77 32.94
CA SER A 18 -28.84 19.50 31.85
C SER A 18 -29.56 18.67 30.78
N SER A 19 -29.88 19.30 29.66
CA SER A 19 -30.18 18.61 28.42
C SER A 19 -28.92 17.83 28.02
N LEU A 20 -28.87 16.56 28.42
CA LEU A 20 -27.97 15.58 27.83
C LEU A 20 -28.39 15.42 26.37
N SER A 21 -27.92 16.33 25.52
CA SER A 21 -27.85 16.09 24.09
C SER A 21 -26.92 14.90 23.91
N LEU A 22 -27.50 13.69 23.81
CA LEU A 22 -26.82 12.59 23.15
C LEU A 22 -26.60 13.05 21.71
N SER A 23 -25.45 13.67 21.46
CA SER A 23 -24.89 13.80 20.13
C SER A 23 -24.66 12.37 19.64
N LEU A 24 -25.68 11.83 18.98
CA LEU A 24 -25.54 10.65 18.16
C LEU A 24 -24.61 11.07 17.01
N SER A 25 -23.31 11.01 17.28
CA SER A 25 -22.29 11.00 16.25
C SER A 25 -22.55 9.72 15.48
N ALA A 26 -23.46 9.82 14.51
CA ALA A 26 -23.60 8.87 13.44
C ALA A 26 -22.20 8.76 12.86
N LYS A 27 -21.49 7.69 13.25
CA LYS A 27 -20.34 7.22 12.52
C LYS A 27 -20.93 6.97 11.15
N PHE A 28 -20.76 7.93 10.24
CA PHE A 28 -20.88 7.70 8.82
C PHE A 28 -19.86 6.60 8.54
N HIS A 29 -20.32 5.36 8.62
CA HIS A 29 -19.73 4.26 7.90
C HIS A 29 -19.92 4.67 6.46
N GLY A 30 -18.94 5.43 5.96
CA GLY A 30 -18.94 5.95 4.61
C GLY A 30 -19.29 4.79 3.70
N LEU A 31 -20.35 4.99 2.91
CA LEU A 31 -20.88 4.04 1.94
C LEU A 31 -19.70 3.30 1.30
N GLU A 32 -19.56 2.01 1.62
CA GLU A 32 -18.55 1.19 0.98
C GLU A 32 -19.01 1.04 -0.48
N MET A 33 -18.43 1.86 -1.36
CA MET A 33 -18.63 1.73 -2.80
C MET A 33 -18.37 0.28 -3.19
N ALA A 34 -19.28 -0.31 -3.98
CA ALA A 34 -19.18 -1.67 -4.52
C ALA A 34 -17.83 -1.87 -5.21
N THR A 35 -16.87 -2.31 -4.43
CA THR A 35 -15.50 -2.56 -4.85
C THR A 35 -15.55 -3.88 -5.59
N VAL A 36 -15.42 -3.81 -6.91
CA VAL A 36 -15.38 -4.99 -7.76
C VAL A 36 -14.41 -6.00 -7.14
N PRO A 37 -14.85 -7.26 -6.89
CA PRO A 37 -14.00 -8.23 -6.25
C PRO A 37 -12.73 -8.43 -7.09
N GLY A 38 -11.57 -8.44 -6.43
CA GLY A 38 -10.27 -8.55 -7.11
C GLY A 38 -10.17 -9.78 -8.02
N GLN A 39 -10.89 -10.85 -7.67
CA GLN A 39 -11.02 -12.05 -8.50
C GLN A 39 -11.71 -11.77 -9.84
N LEU A 40 -12.80 -11.01 -9.85
CA LEU A 40 -13.48 -10.64 -11.10
C LEU A 40 -12.59 -9.76 -11.97
N ILE A 41 -11.91 -8.78 -11.37
CA ILE A 41 -10.93 -7.96 -12.09
C ILE A 41 -9.86 -8.87 -12.71
N TRP A 42 -9.33 -9.83 -11.95
CA TRP A 42 -8.33 -10.78 -12.44
C TRP A 42 -8.81 -11.61 -13.61
N GLU A 43 -10.02 -12.14 -13.56
CA GLU A 43 -10.61 -12.91 -14.66
C GLU A 43 -10.68 -12.10 -15.96
N ILE A 44 -10.91 -10.79 -15.86
CA ILE A 44 -10.93 -9.87 -17.00
C ILE A 44 -9.49 -9.55 -17.47
N VAL A 45 -8.56 -9.25 -16.55
CA VAL A 45 -7.23 -8.75 -16.93
C VAL A 45 -6.20 -9.85 -17.25
N LYS A 46 -6.42 -11.10 -16.83
CA LYS A 46 -5.43 -12.18 -16.96
C LYS A 46 -4.99 -12.45 -18.41
N SER A 47 -5.87 -12.23 -19.38
CA SER A 47 -5.62 -12.52 -20.81
C SER A 47 -5.46 -11.28 -21.69
N ASN A 48 -6.06 -10.15 -21.27
CA ASN A 48 -6.35 -8.98 -22.11
C ASN A 48 -5.68 -7.67 -21.64
N ASN A 49 -4.71 -7.75 -20.74
CA ASN A 49 -4.01 -6.58 -20.23
C ASN A 49 -2.97 -6.04 -21.24
N CYS A 50 -2.90 -4.72 -21.44
CA CYS A 50 -1.90 -4.07 -22.29
C CYS A 50 -0.45 -4.20 -21.76
N PHE A 51 -0.29 -4.47 -20.47
CA PHE A 51 1.02 -4.74 -19.87
C PHE A 51 1.50 -6.19 -20.06
N LEU A 52 0.65 -7.06 -20.64
CA LEU A 52 0.93 -8.48 -20.79
C LEU A 52 1.93 -8.72 -21.93
N VAL A 53 3.05 -9.34 -21.60
CA VAL A 53 4.08 -9.73 -22.55
C VAL A 53 4.14 -11.25 -22.56
N LYS A 54 3.62 -11.83 -23.64
CA LYS A 54 3.64 -13.27 -23.89
C LYS A 54 4.93 -13.59 -24.63
N GLN A 55 5.87 -14.27 -23.98
CA GLN A 55 7.08 -14.75 -24.64
C GLN A 55 6.93 -16.25 -24.88
N PHE A 56 7.08 -16.66 -26.14
CA PHE A 56 7.13 -18.06 -26.51
C PHE A 56 8.56 -18.57 -26.32
N GLY A 57 8.76 -19.49 -25.38
CA GLY A 57 10.03 -20.23 -25.27
C GLY A 57 10.17 -21.24 -26.41
N ARG A 58 11.40 -21.69 -26.70
CA ARG A 58 11.76 -22.73 -27.68
C ARG A 58 11.28 -24.15 -27.27
N GLY A 59 10.00 -24.34 -26.99
CA GLY A 59 9.54 -25.64 -26.52
C GLY A 59 8.04 -25.70 -26.37
N ASN A 60 7.50 -25.41 -25.18
CA ASN A 60 6.06 -25.55 -24.91
C ASN A 60 5.52 -24.65 -23.78
N ALA A 61 6.38 -23.93 -23.05
CA ALA A 61 5.96 -23.08 -21.93
C ALA A 61 5.80 -21.62 -22.39
N LYS A 62 4.55 -21.15 -22.45
CA LYS A 62 4.22 -19.73 -22.67
C LYS A 62 4.41 -18.98 -21.36
N VAL A 63 5.60 -18.43 -21.12
CA VAL A 63 5.84 -17.60 -19.94
C VAL A 63 5.16 -16.24 -20.16
N GLN A 64 4.29 -15.89 -19.22
CA GLN A 64 3.51 -14.65 -19.26
C GLN A 64 4.08 -13.66 -18.26
N PHE A 65 4.70 -12.61 -18.78
CA PHE A 65 5.21 -11.51 -17.98
C PHE A 65 4.23 -10.34 -17.99
N SER A 66 4.26 -9.52 -16.95
CA SER A 66 3.52 -8.25 -16.89
C SER A 66 4.50 -7.11 -16.64
N LYS A 67 4.34 -6.02 -17.41
CA LYS A 67 5.08 -4.76 -17.27
C LYS A 67 4.41 -3.77 -16.30
N GLU A 68 3.42 -4.21 -15.53
CA GLU A 68 2.77 -3.38 -14.52
C GLU A 68 3.79 -2.79 -13.52
N GLN A 69 3.70 -1.48 -13.29
CA GLN A 69 4.51 -0.81 -12.26
C GLN A 69 4.26 -1.36 -10.85
N ASN A 70 3.06 -1.89 -10.61
CA ASN A 70 2.60 -2.38 -9.32
C ASN A 70 2.87 -3.87 -9.04
N ASN A 71 3.90 -4.45 -9.67
CA ASN A 71 4.24 -5.87 -9.60
C ASN A 71 5.73 -6.07 -9.23
N LEU A 72 6.01 -6.78 -8.13
CA LEU A 72 7.39 -7.04 -7.66
C LEU A 72 8.17 -8.03 -8.53
N CYS A 73 7.47 -8.99 -9.14
CA CYS A 73 8.08 -10.13 -9.83
C CYS A 73 7.90 -10.07 -11.34
N ASN A 74 7.16 -9.09 -11.86
CA ASN A 74 6.81 -8.96 -13.27
C ASN A 74 6.13 -10.22 -13.85
N LEU A 75 5.52 -11.05 -13.00
CA LEU A 75 4.80 -12.26 -13.41
C LEU A 75 3.31 -11.95 -13.57
N ASN A 76 2.69 -12.49 -14.62
CA ASN A 76 1.24 -12.44 -14.80
C ASN A 76 0.57 -13.48 -13.88
N SER A 77 0.37 -13.13 -12.61
CA SER A 77 -0.29 -13.98 -11.63
C SER A 77 -1.11 -13.12 -10.68
N TYR A 78 -2.26 -13.63 -10.23
CA TYR A 78 -3.16 -12.92 -9.33
C TYR A 78 -2.45 -12.38 -8.09
N LYS A 79 -1.54 -13.16 -7.49
CA LYS A 79 -0.79 -12.76 -6.28
C LYS A 79 0.05 -11.50 -6.48
N HIS A 80 0.58 -11.31 -7.69
CA HIS A 80 1.54 -10.25 -8.00
C HIS A 80 0.93 -9.11 -8.84
N SER A 81 -0.30 -9.28 -9.35
CA SER A 81 -0.98 -8.27 -10.13
C SER A 81 -1.30 -7.05 -9.28
N GLY A 82 -0.93 -5.88 -9.79
CA GLY A 82 -1.16 -4.61 -9.11
C GLY A 82 -2.51 -3.99 -9.43
N LEU A 83 -3.18 -4.48 -10.48
CA LEU A 83 -4.49 -4.00 -10.92
C LEU A 83 -5.63 -4.68 -10.19
N ALA A 84 -5.48 -5.98 -9.91
CA ALA A 84 -6.52 -6.78 -9.25
C ALA A 84 -6.50 -6.64 -7.72
N ASN A 85 -5.32 -6.43 -7.12
CA ASN A 85 -5.17 -6.38 -5.67
C ASN A 85 -5.33 -4.97 -5.11
N LYS A 86 -6.05 -4.85 -3.99
CA LYS A 86 -6.18 -3.58 -3.25
C LYS A 86 -4.88 -3.15 -2.58
N LYS A 87 -4.12 -4.14 -2.10
CA LYS A 87 -2.83 -3.97 -1.41
C LYS A 87 -1.68 -4.43 -2.30
N THR A 88 -0.80 -3.51 -2.66
CA THR A 88 0.36 -3.78 -3.51
C THR A 88 1.60 -3.10 -2.93
N VAL A 89 2.74 -3.72 -3.18
CA VAL A 89 4.05 -3.22 -2.76
C VAL A 89 4.92 -3.22 -4.01
N THR A 90 5.70 -2.16 -4.19
CA THR A 90 6.55 -1.97 -5.36
C THR A 90 7.89 -1.44 -4.93
N ILE A 91 8.93 -1.86 -5.63
CA ILE A 91 10.28 -1.41 -5.39
C ILE A 91 10.87 -1.04 -6.74
N GLN A 92 11.18 0.23 -6.90
CA GLN A 92 11.72 0.80 -8.13
C GLN A 92 13.04 1.52 -7.82
N PRO A 93 13.98 1.59 -8.77
CA PRO A 93 15.08 2.54 -8.66
C PRO A 93 14.52 3.97 -8.68
N ALA A 94 15.15 4.88 -7.93
CA ALA A 94 14.83 6.30 -8.03
C ALA A 94 15.48 6.91 -9.29
N ASP A 95 14.72 7.71 -10.04
CA ASP A 95 15.15 8.25 -11.33
C ASP A 95 16.24 9.33 -11.22
N LYS A 96 16.18 10.15 -10.16
CA LYS A 96 17.06 11.33 -10.00
C LYS A 96 18.17 11.14 -8.98
N GLU A 97 18.10 10.10 -8.17
CA GLU A 97 19.00 9.88 -7.06
C GLU A 97 19.29 8.39 -6.96
N GLN A 98 20.51 8.04 -6.57
CA GLN A 98 20.97 6.65 -6.40
C GLN A 98 20.32 5.99 -5.16
N GLY A 99 18.99 5.92 -5.15
CA GLY A 99 18.17 5.40 -4.07
C GLY A 99 17.10 4.45 -4.60
N VAL A 100 16.34 3.88 -3.67
CA VAL A 100 15.28 2.91 -3.95
C VAL A 100 13.95 3.52 -3.53
N VAL A 101 12.98 3.57 -4.43
CA VAL A 101 11.61 3.98 -4.14
C VAL A 101 10.80 2.76 -3.75
N LEU A 102 10.31 2.75 -2.50
CA LEU A 102 9.32 1.80 -2.03
C LEU A 102 7.95 2.46 -2.14
N ALA A 103 7.06 1.88 -2.94
CA ALA A 103 5.70 2.37 -3.07
C ALA A 103 4.66 1.34 -2.63
N THR A 104 3.65 1.81 -1.89
CA THR A 104 2.59 1.00 -1.28
C THR A 104 1.24 1.63 -1.58
N THR A 105 0.22 0.83 -1.92
CA THR A 105 -1.12 1.37 -2.22
C THR A 105 -1.95 1.67 -0.98
N LYS A 106 -2.78 2.71 -1.08
CA LYS A 106 -3.75 3.10 -0.05
C LYS A 106 -5.12 2.51 -0.37
N THR A 107 -5.59 1.58 0.46
CA THR A 107 -6.88 0.89 0.29
C THR A 107 -8.07 1.85 0.23
N LYS A 108 -8.03 2.99 0.94
CA LYS A 108 -9.14 3.94 0.97
C LYS A 108 -9.24 4.85 -0.27
N LYS A 109 -8.22 4.86 -1.14
CA LYS A 109 -8.11 5.82 -2.27
C LYS A 109 -8.03 5.12 -3.64
N GLN A 110 -8.62 3.94 -3.78
CA GLN A 110 -8.53 3.16 -5.03
C GLN A 110 -9.11 3.90 -6.24
N ASN A 111 -10.22 4.62 -6.06
CA ASN A 111 -10.86 5.38 -7.14
C ASN A 111 -10.07 6.64 -7.57
N LYS A 112 -8.95 6.96 -6.90
CA LYS A 112 -8.15 8.16 -7.16
C LYS A 112 -6.74 7.74 -7.54
N PRO A 113 -6.48 7.33 -8.80
CA PRO A 113 -5.20 6.76 -9.19
C PRO A 113 -4.01 7.66 -8.86
N LYS A 114 -4.16 8.99 -9.04
CA LYS A 114 -3.14 10.00 -8.72
C LYS A 114 -2.65 9.98 -7.26
N VAL A 115 -3.53 9.65 -6.30
CA VAL A 115 -3.24 9.69 -4.85
C VAL A 115 -3.27 8.29 -4.22
N SER A 116 -3.49 7.26 -5.03
CA SER A 116 -3.63 5.87 -4.60
C SER A 116 -2.31 5.27 -4.10
N VAL A 117 -1.17 5.75 -4.58
CA VAL A 117 0.16 5.21 -4.26
C VAL A 117 0.87 6.14 -3.26
N ASN A 118 1.37 5.57 -2.16
CA ASN A 118 2.32 6.22 -1.28
C ASN A 118 3.74 5.86 -1.72
N LYS A 119 4.58 6.85 -2.04
CA LYS A 119 5.98 6.62 -2.45
C LYS A 119 6.91 7.10 -1.34
N SER A 120 7.83 6.23 -0.92
CA SER A 120 8.89 6.54 0.03
C SER A 120 10.25 6.31 -0.62
N ILE A 121 11.14 7.30 -0.55
CA ILE A 121 12.48 7.21 -1.13
C ILE A 121 13.44 6.76 -0.03
N LEU A 122 14.11 5.65 -0.25
CA LEU A 122 15.12 5.08 0.64
C LEU A 122 16.50 5.35 0.04
N LYS A 123 17.27 6.21 0.71
CA LYS A 123 18.67 6.55 0.34
C LYS A 123 19.72 5.95 1.29
N LYS A 124 19.29 5.03 2.14
CA LYS A 124 20.14 4.47 3.20
C LYS A 124 21.02 3.33 2.66
N GLU A 125 21.97 2.89 3.46
CA GLU A 125 22.75 1.68 3.19
C GLU A 125 21.86 0.43 3.07
N PHE A 126 22.31 -0.54 2.28
CA PHE A 126 21.57 -1.79 2.00
C PHE A 126 20.96 -2.48 3.25
N PRO A 127 21.69 -2.73 4.35
CA PRO A 127 21.11 -3.37 5.53
C PRO A 127 20.03 -2.52 6.20
N ARG A 128 20.13 -1.19 6.15
CA ARG A 128 19.11 -0.28 6.68
C ARG A 128 17.89 -0.23 5.77
N MET A 129 18.08 -0.29 4.45
CA MET A 129 16.99 -0.37 3.49
C MET A 129 16.22 -1.68 3.61
N SER A 130 16.91 -2.82 3.66
CA SER A 130 16.27 -4.14 3.77
C SER A 130 15.44 -4.26 5.04
N LYS A 131 15.95 -3.75 6.18
CA LYS A 131 15.18 -3.65 7.43
C LYS A 131 13.95 -2.75 7.29
N ALA A 132 14.10 -1.57 6.68
CA ALA A 132 12.97 -0.66 6.47
C ALA A 132 11.87 -1.30 5.60
N VAL A 133 12.24 -2.01 4.53
CA VAL A 133 11.28 -2.73 3.68
C VAL A 133 10.64 -3.89 4.42
N ALA A 134 11.44 -4.69 5.15
CA ALA A 134 10.91 -5.79 5.95
C ALA A 134 9.89 -5.27 6.97
N ASN A 135 10.20 -4.19 7.67
CA ASN A 135 9.31 -3.58 8.66
C ASN A 135 8.03 -3.04 8.01
N GLN A 136 8.14 -2.33 6.87
CA GLN A 136 6.94 -1.82 6.19
C GLN A 136 6.01 -2.92 5.67
N VAL A 137 6.55 -4.08 5.32
CA VAL A 137 5.79 -5.21 4.77
C VAL A 137 5.26 -6.15 5.87
N VAL A 138 6.06 -6.38 6.92
CA VAL A 138 5.79 -7.31 8.03
C VAL A 138 5.15 -6.60 9.23
N ASP A 139 5.77 -5.55 9.75
CA ASP A 139 5.34 -4.90 11.02
C ASP A 139 3.99 -4.19 10.86
N ASN A 140 3.71 -3.67 9.66
CA ASN A 140 2.39 -3.10 9.34
C ASN A 140 1.34 -4.18 8.99
N TYR A 141 1.68 -5.48 9.09
CA TYR A 141 0.87 -6.61 8.65
C TYR A 141 0.24 -6.38 7.27
N TYR A 142 1.01 -5.74 6.37
CA TYR A 142 0.46 -5.27 5.11
C TYR A 142 0.28 -6.44 4.15
N ARG A 143 1.40 -7.14 3.84
CA ARG A 143 1.47 -8.32 2.96
C ARG A 143 2.75 -9.14 3.24
N PRO A 144 2.80 -9.92 4.34
CA PRO A 144 4.00 -10.70 4.69
C PRO A 144 4.37 -11.73 3.62
N ASP A 145 3.41 -12.17 2.82
CA ASP A 145 3.58 -13.08 1.68
C ASP A 145 4.54 -12.55 0.61
N LEU A 146 4.68 -11.22 0.51
CA LEU A 146 5.54 -10.55 -0.46
C LEU A 146 6.95 -10.26 0.06
N LYS A 147 7.24 -10.50 1.34
CA LYS A 147 8.53 -10.15 1.98
C LYS A 147 9.73 -10.67 1.19
N LYS A 148 9.72 -11.96 0.82
CA LYS A 148 10.82 -12.60 0.10
C LYS A 148 11.06 -11.95 -1.27
N PHE A 149 9.98 -11.68 -2.01
CA PHE A 149 10.05 -11.07 -3.33
C PHE A 149 10.51 -9.61 -3.28
N ALA A 150 10.04 -8.87 -2.28
CA ALA A 150 10.46 -7.49 -2.02
C ALA A 150 11.96 -7.41 -1.74
N LEU A 151 12.48 -8.24 -0.84
CA LEU A 151 13.91 -8.27 -0.51
C LEU A 151 14.78 -8.71 -1.71
N ALA A 152 14.32 -9.70 -2.48
CA ALA A 152 15.03 -10.14 -3.69
C ALA A 152 15.13 -9.01 -4.72
N ARG A 153 14.03 -8.30 -4.99
CA ARG A 153 14.01 -7.17 -5.93
C ARG A 153 14.91 -6.03 -5.45
N LEU A 154 14.87 -5.71 -4.15
CA LEU A 154 15.72 -4.69 -3.54
C LEU A 154 17.21 -5.02 -3.67
N SER A 155 17.60 -6.28 -3.49
CA SER A 155 18.99 -6.74 -3.69
C SER A 155 19.47 -6.52 -5.13
N VAL A 156 18.64 -6.87 -6.11
CA VAL A 156 18.96 -6.67 -7.54
C VAL A 156 19.13 -5.17 -7.86
N ILE A 157 18.22 -4.32 -7.37
CA ILE A 157 18.28 -2.86 -7.60
C ILE A 157 19.50 -2.25 -6.90
N SER A 158 19.78 -2.65 -5.66
CA SER A 158 20.97 -2.17 -4.94
C SER A 158 22.25 -2.58 -5.67
N LYS A 159 22.31 -3.81 -6.18
CA LYS A 159 23.44 -4.27 -7.01
C LYS A 159 23.56 -3.45 -8.30
N SER A 160 22.46 -3.16 -9.00
CA SER A 160 22.52 -2.35 -10.22
C SER A 160 22.98 -0.92 -9.96
N ILE A 161 22.55 -0.31 -8.85
CA ILE A 161 23.03 1.01 -8.42
C ILE A 161 24.54 0.99 -8.14
N ARG A 162 25.03 -0.03 -7.44
CA ARG A 162 26.46 -0.19 -7.16
C ARG A 162 27.30 -0.39 -8.42
N VAL A 163 26.82 -1.19 -9.38
CA VAL A 163 27.49 -1.42 -10.67
C VAL A 163 27.52 -0.15 -11.52
N ALA A 164 26.42 0.60 -11.56
CA ALA A 164 26.36 1.88 -12.26
C ALA A 164 27.37 2.89 -11.67
N LYS A 165 27.56 2.88 -10.34
CA LYS A 165 28.59 3.69 -9.65
C LYS A 165 30.01 3.28 -10.01
N SER A 166 30.29 1.98 -10.15
CA SER A 166 31.65 1.48 -10.38
C SER A 166 32.15 1.64 -11.82
N GLY A 167 31.30 2.04 -12.76
CA GLY A 167 31.63 2.13 -14.18
C GLY A 167 31.75 0.76 -14.86
N ALA A 168 31.83 0.77 -16.20
CA ALA A 168 32.04 -0.45 -16.98
C ALA A 168 33.49 -0.92 -16.84
N LYS A 169 33.70 -2.13 -16.30
CA LYS A 169 35.02 -2.76 -16.31
C LYS A 169 35.40 -3.06 -17.76
N GLN A 170 36.33 -2.29 -18.34
CA GLN A 170 36.91 -2.62 -19.63
C GLN A 170 37.56 -4.00 -19.52
N ARG A 171 37.04 -4.96 -20.26
CA ARG A 171 37.70 -6.26 -20.43
C ARG A 171 38.72 -6.08 -21.55
N ASN A 172 40.01 -6.15 -21.22
CA ASN A 172 41.04 -6.36 -22.22
C ASN A 172 40.74 -7.70 -22.89
N ARG A 173 40.15 -7.65 -24.09
CA ARG A 173 40.18 -8.77 -25.03
C ARG A 173 41.63 -8.86 -25.46
N GLN A 174 42.38 -9.78 -24.87
CA GLN A 174 43.65 -10.17 -25.45
C GLN A 174 43.35 -10.76 -26.82
N ALA A 175 44.04 -10.22 -27.83
CA ALA A 175 43.97 -10.59 -29.22
C ALA A 175 44.63 -11.95 -29.46
#